data_AF-A0A956I3M2-F1
#
_entry.id   AF-A0A956I3M2-F1
#
_cell.length_a   1.000
_cell.length_b   1.000
_cell.length_c   1.000
_cell.angle_alpha   90.00
_cell.angle_beta   90.00
_cell.angle_gamma   90.00
#
_symmetry.space_group_name_H-M   'P 1'
#
loop_
_entity.id
_entity.type
_entity.pdbx_description
1 polymer ?
#
loop_
_entity_poly.entity_id
_entity_poly.type
_entity_poly.pdbx_seq_one_letter_code
_entity_poly.pdbx_strand_id
1 'polypeptide(L)'
;MDSGVVLGVGLVVGIIVIAVFATARQKAKKREGLYALETLFRGRSRVDEEASTITGTIDGQSVTIRFTSRGGGSSSESWTEVDVAHGVVDVDLGLRPQGLSENLAIAAGRAIDLQTGDSRFDARFVVEGAPSDIVLRALDAPTREALLARHGRCDLTTSSPGTLRLGEPGWATDLVRARRLVTTAVGLGTRLRMAHEEVDRASRQTSAYRDAPGDGGAAERRAAELEALKAVKEQRAIGEKRMGLVILAVIFGVLTLTCAHAVFLGGG
;
A
#
# COMPACT_ATOMS: atom_id res chain seq x y z
N MET A 1 28.64 -15.75 44.06
CA MET A 1 27.89 -15.31 42.86
C MET A 1 27.89 -16.47 41.90
N ASP A 2 26.72 -17.04 41.62
CA ASP A 2 26.61 -18.19 40.74
C ASP A 2 27.05 -17.82 39.32
N SER A 3 27.97 -18.61 38.77
CA SER A 3 28.51 -18.41 37.42
C SER A 3 27.42 -18.35 36.34
N GLY A 4 26.24 -18.93 36.60
CA GLY A 4 25.06 -18.85 35.73
C GLY A 4 24.47 -17.45 35.60
N VAL A 5 24.53 -16.61 36.64
CA VAL A 5 23.99 -15.23 36.62
C VAL A 5 24.85 -14.34 35.71
N VAL A 6 26.18 -14.49 35.78
CA VAL A 6 27.12 -13.70 34.96
C VAL A 6 26.95 -14.02 33.47
N LEU A 7 26.76 -15.31 33.15
CA LEU A 7 26.58 -15.76 31.76
C LEU A 7 25.23 -15.31 31.19
N GLY A 8 24.15 -15.37 31.98
CA GLY A 8 22.84 -14.86 31.59
C GLY A 8 22.83 -13.34 31.31
N VAL A 9 23.46 -12.54 32.17
CA VAL A 9 23.57 -11.08 31.98
C VAL A 9 24.37 -10.74 30.72
N GLY A 10 25.49 -11.43 30.49
CA GLY A 10 26.32 -11.22 29.29
C GLY A 10 25.56 -11.47 27.98
N LEU A 11 24.74 -12.53 27.93
CA LEU A 11 23.94 -12.86 26.75
C LEU A 11 22.86 -11.81 26.45
N VAL A 12 22.14 -11.35 27.48
CA VAL A 12 21.11 -10.31 27.33
C VAL A 12 21.73 -8.99 26.85
N VAL A 13 22.83 -8.57 27.46
CA VAL A 13 23.56 -7.37 27.03
C VAL A 13 24.03 -7.50 25.58
N GLY A 14 24.58 -8.67 25.20
CA GLY A 14 24.99 -8.95 23.83
C GLY A 14 23.85 -8.80 22.82
N ILE A 15 22.67 -9.37 23.12
CA ILE A 15 21.48 -9.25 22.26
C ILE A 15 21.03 -7.80 22.12
N ILE A 16 20.99 -7.04 23.23
CA ILE A 16 20.61 -5.62 23.23
C ILE A 16 21.58 -4.82 22.36
N VAL A 17 22.89 -5.03 22.51
CA VAL A 17 23.91 -4.34 21.72
C VAL A 17 23.74 -4.65 20.23
N ILE A 18 23.55 -5.93 19.86
CA ILE A 18 23.30 -6.32 18.45
C ILE A 18 22.04 -5.63 17.90
N ALA A 19 20.96 -5.59 18.66
CA ALA A 19 19.71 -4.94 18.26
C ALA A 19 19.90 -3.41 18.05
N VAL A 20 20.66 -2.75 18.94
CA VAL A 20 20.98 -1.32 18.81
C VAL A 20 21.85 -1.05 17.58
N PHE A 21 22.88 -1.85 17.33
CA PHE A 21 23.72 -1.70 16.12
C PHE A 21 22.93 -1.97 14.83
N ALA A 22 22.06 -2.98 14.82
CA ALA A 22 21.22 -3.29 13.67
C ALA A 22 20.27 -2.12 13.35
N THR A 23 19.63 -1.53 14.36
CA THR A 23 18.74 -0.37 14.18
C THR A 23 19.50 0.89 13.75
N ALA A 24 20.68 1.15 14.32
CA ALA A 24 21.54 2.27 13.90
C ALA A 24 21.98 2.13 12.44
N ARG A 25 22.39 0.93 12.01
CA ARG A 25 22.78 0.64 10.62
C ARG A 25 21.61 0.83 9.66
N GLN A 26 20.41 0.40 10.04
CA GLN A 26 19.21 0.62 9.25
C GLN A 26 18.88 2.10 9.09
N LYS A 27 18.94 2.88 10.18
CA LYS A 27 18.73 4.34 10.14
C LYS A 27 19.75 5.02 9.23
N ALA A 28 21.04 4.67 9.34
CA ALA A 28 22.09 5.21 8.50
C ALA A 28 21.84 4.90 7.01
N LYS A 29 21.46 3.66 6.67
CA LYS A 29 21.13 3.25 5.30
C LYS A 29 19.91 4.00 4.75
N LYS A 30 18.86 4.18 5.55
CA LYS A 30 17.68 4.96 5.15
C LYS A 30 18.06 6.41 4.88
N ARG A 31 18.81 7.03 5.80
CA ARG A 31 19.26 8.42 5.67
C ARG A 31 20.08 8.63 4.41
N GLU A 32 21.10 7.80 4.18
CA GLU A 32 21.92 7.85 2.96
C GLU A 32 21.06 7.70 1.69
N GLY A 33 20.13 6.74 1.72
CA GLY A 33 19.17 6.56 0.64
C GLY A 33 18.32 7.82 0.38
N LEU A 34 17.75 8.43 1.41
CA LEU A 34 16.91 9.64 1.26
C LEU A 34 17.69 10.80 0.65
N TYR A 35 18.92 11.04 1.10
CA TYR A 35 19.78 12.09 0.52
C TYR A 35 20.14 11.80 -0.95
N ALA A 36 20.36 10.54 -1.32
CA ALA A 36 20.57 10.19 -2.72
C ALA A 36 19.35 10.53 -3.60
N LEU A 37 18.13 10.48 -3.04
CA LEU A 37 16.89 10.78 -3.75
C LEU A 37 16.62 12.29 -3.94
N GLU A 38 17.32 13.19 -3.25
CA GLU A 38 17.16 14.65 -3.46
C GLU A 38 17.37 15.06 -4.91
N THR A 39 18.23 14.33 -5.63
CA THR A 39 18.50 14.54 -7.05
C THR A 39 17.25 14.36 -7.93
N LEU A 40 16.27 13.55 -7.51
CA LEU A 40 14.98 13.40 -8.21
C LEU A 40 14.16 14.69 -8.18
N PHE A 41 14.28 15.46 -7.09
CA PHE A 41 13.52 16.69 -6.86
C PHE A 41 14.25 17.94 -7.34
N ARG A 42 15.42 17.80 -7.97
CA ARG A 42 16.26 18.91 -8.45
C ARG A 42 16.55 19.95 -7.36
N GLY A 43 16.78 19.48 -6.13
CA GLY A 43 17.06 20.33 -4.96
C GLY A 43 15.85 21.04 -4.35
N ARG A 44 14.62 20.76 -4.82
CA ARG A 44 13.37 21.31 -4.25
C ARG A 44 12.66 20.26 -3.40
N SER A 45 13.39 19.70 -2.45
CA SER A 45 12.89 18.68 -1.53
C SER A 45 13.10 19.05 -0.07
N ARG A 46 12.32 18.42 0.80
CA ARG A 46 12.51 18.42 2.26
C ARG A 46 12.68 16.99 2.72
N VAL A 47 13.81 16.69 3.35
CA VAL A 47 14.07 15.41 4.00
C VAL A 47 13.64 15.49 5.46
N ASP A 48 12.94 14.47 5.93
CA ASP A 48 12.60 14.26 7.33
C ASP A 48 13.16 12.88 7.75
N GLU A 49 14.30 12.92 8.44
CA GLU A 49 15.01 11.70 8.85
C GLU A 49 14.22 10.88 9.87
N GLU A 50 13.44 11.54 10.73
CA GLU A 50 12.67 10.89 11.78
C GLU A 50 11.51 10.09 11.17
N ALA A 51 10.77 10.72 10.26
CA ALA A 51 9.72 10.05 9.50
C ALA A 51 10.27 9.10 8.41
N SER A 52 11.57 9.13 8.14
CA SER A 52 12.20 8.46 7.01
C SER A 52 11.52 8.80 5.68
N THR A 53 11.24 10.09 5.46
CA THR A 53 10.57 10.61 4.27
C THR A 53 11.39 11.66 3.55
N ILE A 54 11.12 11.80 2.26
CA ILE A 54 11.52 12.94 1.43
C ILE A 54 10.30 13.42 0.65
N THR A 55 10.03 14.72 0.73
CA THR A 55 8.89 15.36 0.05
C THR A 55 9.38 16.40 -0.94
N GLY A 56 8.64 16.61 -2.02
CA GLY A 56 8.94 17.65 -3.00
C GLY A 56 7.94 17.65 -4.15
N THR A 57 8.30 18.28 -5.27
CA THR A 57 7.42 18.37 -6.45
C THR A 57 8.08 17.80 -7.69
N ILE A 58 7.35 16.96 -8.41
CA ILE A 58 7.77 16.36 -9.69
C ILE A 58 6.61 16.52 -10.68
N ASP A 59 6.89 17.08 -11.86
CA ASP A 59 5.89 17.35 -12.90
C ASP A 59 4.61 18.07 -12.39
N GLY A 60 4.81 19.01 -11.46
CA GLY A 60 3.74 19.80 -10.85
C GLY A 60 2.92 19.06 -9.77
N GLN A 61 3.22 17.81 -9.47
CA GLN A 61 2.56 17.02 -8.43
C GLN A 61 3.40 16.95 -7.15
N SER A 62 2.73 17.04 -6.00
CA SER A 62 3.38 16.80 -4.71
C SER A 62 3.67 15.31 -4.57
N VAL A 63 4.93 14.97 -4.29
CA VAL A 63 5.41 13.60 -4.16
C VAL A 63 6.09 13.43 -2.81
N THR A 64 5.72 12.39 -2.07
CA THR A 64 6.38 11.96 -0.83
C THR A 64 6.88 10.54 -0.98
N ILE A 65 8.17 10.32 -0.79
CA ILE A 65 8.78 8.98 -0.74
C ILE A 65 9.03 8.63 0.72
N ARG A 66 8.62 7.44 1.16
CA ARG A 66 8.80 6.94 2.53
C ARG A 66 9.47 5.57 2.54
N PHE A 67 10.47 5.41 3.41
CA PHE A 67 11.04 4.09 3.73
C PHE A 67 10.42 3.53 5.00
N THR A 68 9.49 2.60 4.83
CA THR A 68 8.77 1.97 5.93
C THR A 68 9.13 0.49 6.08
N SER A 69 8.58 -0.14 7.11
CA SER A 69 8.54 -1.60 7.25
C SER A 69 7.09 -2.01 7.46
N ARG A 70 6.63 -3.06 6.77
CA ARG A 70 5.28 -3.62 6.92
C ARG A 70 5.37 -5.00 7.58
N GLY A 71 4.34 -5.37 8.34
CA GLY A 71 4.36 -6.60 9.14
C GLY A 71 5.09 -6.44 10.49
N GLY A 72 5.00 -7.47 11.34
CA GLY A 72 5.57 -7.47 12.69
C GLY A 72 6.48 -8.68 12.93
N GLY A 73 7.51 -8.51 13.76
CA GLY A 73 8.42 -9.60 14.13
C GLY A 73 9.15 -10.20 12.91
N SER A 74 9.07 -11.52 12.75
CA SER A 74 9.73 -12.26 11.66
C SER A 74 9.13 -12.02 10.28
N SER A 75 7.92 -11.44 10.19
CA SER A 75 7.27 -11.07 8.93
C SER A 75 7.48 -9.61 8.55
N SER A 76 8.37 -8.89 9.25
CA SER A 76 8.68 -7.51 8.93
C SER A 76 9.45 -7.43 7.62
N GLU A 77 8.85 -6.82 6.60
CA GLU A 77 9.47 -6.57 5.31
C GLU A 77 9.73 -5.07 5.16
N SER A 78 10.85 -4.70 4.53
CA SER A 78 11.13 -3.30 4.19
C SER A 78 10.31 -2.88 2.97
N TRP A 79 9.87 -1.63 2.90
CA TRP A 79 9.05 -1.11 1.80
C TRP A 79 9.46 0.33 1.44
N THR A 80 9.35 0.65 0.16
CA THR A 80 9.34 2.03 -0.33
C THR A 80 7.93 2.39 -0.75
N GLU A 81 7.39 3.46 -0.21
CA GLU A 81 6.07 3.97 -0.57
C GLU A 81 6.23 5.34 -1.24
N VAL A 82 5.53 5.55 -2.35
CA VAL A 82 5.50 6.84 -3.06
C VAL A 82 4.06 7.33 -3.07
N ASP A 83 3.80 8.37 -2.29
CA ASP A 83 2.53 9.09 -2.25
C ASP A 83 2.58 10.23 -3.28
N VAL A 84 1.58 10.31 -4.16
CA VAL A 84 1.44 11.33 -5.20
C VAL A 84 0.08 12.00 -5.09
N ALA A 85 0.09 13.32 -4.89
CA ALA A 85 -1.13 14.12 -4.90
C ALA A 85 -1.60 14.37 -6.34
N HIS A 86 -2.73 13.78 -6.72
CA HIS A 86 -3.37 13.93 -8.02
C HIS A 86 -4.64 14.80 -7.96
N GLY A 87 -5.19 15.08 -6.78
CA GLY A 87 -6.28 16.05 -6.58
C GLY A 87 -7.69 15.58 -6.95
N VAL A 88 -7.86 14.36 -7.45
CA VAL A 88 -9.18 13.76 -7.71
C VAL A 88 -9.69 13.07 -6.45
N VAL A 89 -10.66 13.67 -5.76
CA VAL A 89 -11.06 13.25 -4.40
C VAL A 89 -12.13 12.16 -4.37
N ASP A 90 -12.83 11.96 -5.48
CA ASP A 90 -13.94 11.06 -5.69
C ASP A 90 -13.53 9.75 -6.36
N VAL A 91 -12.24 9.37 -6.28
CA VAL A 91 -11.72 8.10 -6.77
C VAL A 91 -11.05 7.32 -5.64
N ASP A 92 -11.40 6.05 -5.54
CA ASP A 92 -10.69 5.06 -4.71
C ASP A 92 -10.14 3.97 -5.64
N LEU A 93 -8.82 3.75 -5.58
CA LEU A 93 -8.10 2.76 -6.38
C LEU A 93 -7.22 1.93 -5.45
N GLY A 94 -7.48 0.63 -5.44
CA GLY A 94 -6.64 -0.40 -4.86
C GLY A 94 -6.16 -1.36 -5.95
N LEU A 95 -4.86 -1.64 -5.99
CA LEU A 95 -4.32 -2.74 -6.78
C LEU A 95 -3.34 -3.51 -5.91
N ARG A 96 -3.41 -4.83 -5.96
CA ARG A 96 -2.52 -5.71 -5.21
C ARG A 96 -2.20 -6.95 -6.02
N PRO A 97 -1.07 -7.62 -5.74
CA PRO A 97 -0.76 -8.89 -6.36
C PRO A 97 -1.87 -9.91 -6.12
N GLN A 98 -2.19 -10.70 -7.15
CA GLN A 98 -3.16 -11.77 -7.03
C GLN A 98 -2.54 -12.96 -6.28
N GLY A 99 -3.13 -13.31 -5.13
CA GLY A 99 -2.78 -14.47 -4.32
C GLY A 99 -3.96 -15.44 -4.14
N LEU A 100 -3.71 -16.55 -3.45
CA LEU A 100 -4.75 -17.53 -3.13
C LEU A 100 -5.86 -16.94 -2.25
N SER A 101 -5.49 -16.07 -1.30
CA SER A 101 -6.41 -15.35 -0.42
C SER A 101 -7.38 -14.47 -1.20
N GLU A 102 -6.87 -13.78 -2.21
CA GLU A 102 -7.64 -12.87 -3.06
C GLU A 102 -8.62 -13.63 -3.92
N ASN A 103 -8.20 -14.75 -4.52
CA ASN A 103 -9.09 -15.61 -5.30
C ASN A 103 -10.26 -16.12 -4.45
N LEU A 104 -9.99 -16.54 -3.21
CA LEU A 104 -11.04 -16.95 -2.28
C LEU A 104 -11.94 -15.78 -1.85
N ALA A 105 -11.38 -14.56 -1.71
CA ALA A 105 -12.17 -13.37 -1.38
C ALA A 105 -13.10 -12.99 -2.54
N ILE A 106 -12.63 -13.04 -3.78
CA ILE A 106 -13.42 -12.79 -4.99
C ILE A 106 -14.51 -13.86 -5.14
N ALA A 107 -14.15 -15.14 -5.05
CA ALA A 107 -15.11 -16.25 -5.15
C ALA A 107 -16.21 -16.19 -4.08
N ALA A 108 -15.88 -15.66 -2.88
CA ALA A 108 -16.83 -15.45 -1.79
C ALA A 108 -17.62 -14.13 -1.89
N GLY A 109 -17.45 -13.33 -2.95
CA GLY A 109 -18.11 -12.03 -3.11
C GLY A 109 -17.64 -10.96 -2.12
N ARG A 110 -16.47 -11.15 -1.48
CA ARG A 110 -15.87 -10.22 -0.50
C ARG A 110 -14.86 -9.26 -1.11
N ALA A 111 -14.65 -9.35 -2.42
CA ALA A 111 -13.78 -8.49 -3.20
C ALA A 111 -14.42 -8.27 -4.58
N ILE A 112 -14.23 -7.05 -5.10
CA ILE A 112 -14.62 -6.68 -6.45
C ILE A 112 -13.33 -6.68 -7.27
N ASP A 113 -13.30 -7.38 -8.40
CA ASP A 113 -12.13 -7.38 -9.28
C ASP A 113 -12.50 -6.82 -10.66
N LEU A 114 -12.05 -5.60 -10.92
CA LEU A 114 -12.24 -4.91 -12.18
C LEU A 114 -11.33 -5.52 -13.26
N GLN A 115 -11.95 -6.11 -14.29
CA GLN A 115 -11.19 -6.67 -15.41
C GLN A 115 -10.69 -5.55 -16.34
N THR A 116 -9.38 -5.49 -16.58
CA THR A 116 -8.79 -4.50 -17.49
C THR A 116 -8.90 -4.90 -18.96
N GLY A 117 -9.21 -6.17 -19.23
CA GLY A 117 -9.23 -6.76 -20.57
C GLY A 117 -7.85 -7.25 -21.02
N ASP A 118 -6.84 -7.13 -20.17
CA ASP A 118 -5.49 -7.61 -20.40
C ASP A 118 -5.22 -8.82 -19.52
N SER A 119 -5.39 -10.01 -20.12
CA SER A 119 -5.25 -11.29 -19.40
C SER A 119 -3.91 -11.46 -18.65
N ARG A 120 -2.81 -10.86 -19.13
CA ARG A 120 -1.51 -10.96 -18.43
C ARG A 120 -1.49 -10.11 -17.17
N PHE A 121 -2.14 -8.96 -17.23
CA PHE A 121 -2.29 -8.06 -16.09
C PHE A 121 -3.31 -8.61 -15.08
N ASP A 122 -4.47 -9.02 -15.57
CA ASP A 122 -5.59 -9.52 -14.76
C ASP A 122 -5.23 -10.85 -14.06
N ALA A 123 -4.29 -11.64 -14.59
CA ALA A 123 -3.76 -12.84 -13.93
C ALA A 123 -2.66 -12.57 -12.87
N ARG A 124 -2.23 -11.31 -12.73
CA ARG A 124 -1.15 -10.91 -11.81
C ARG A 124 -1.61 -9.97 -10.72
N PHE A 125 -2.67 -9.21 -10.98
CA PHE A 125 -3.16 -8.18 -10.09
C PHE A 125 -4.66 -8.30 -9.93
N VAL A 126 -5.12 -8.02 -8.71
CA VAL A 126 -6.53 -7.76 -8.43
C VAL A 126 -6.72 -6.26 -8.38
N VAL A 127 -7.69 -5.75 -9.12
CA VAL A 127 -8.00 -4.33 -9.21
C VAL A 127 -9.33 -4.05 -8.53
N GLU A 128 -9.26 -3.27 -7.46
CA GLU A 128 -10.44 -2.73 -6.77
C GLU A 128 -10.50 -1.24 -7.04
N GLY A 129 -11.59 -0.74 -7.62
CA GLY A 129 -11.67 0.68 -7.83
C GLY A 129 -13.06 1.21 -8.11
N ALA A 130 -13.26 2.48 -7.78
CA ALA A 130 -14.48 3.20 -8.07
C ALA A 130 -14.13 4.70 -8.25
N PRO A 131 -14.75 5.40 -9.21
CA PRO A 131 -15.61 4.87 -10.27
C PRO A 131 -14.85 3.97 -11.25
N SER A 132 -15.50 2.88 -11.68
CA SER A 132 -14.84 1.84 -12.47
C SER A 132 -14.37 2.34 -13.84
N ASP A 133 -15.14 3.21 -14.50
CA ASP A 133 -14.82 3.82 -15.78
C ASP A 133 -13.55 4.69 -15.73
N ILE A 134 -13.39 5.49 -14.67
CA ILE A 134 -12.21 6.33 -14.43
C ILE A 134 -10.98 5.45 -14.15
N VAL A 135 -11.13 4.46 -13.27
CA VAL A 135 -10.03 3.56 -12.88
C VAL A 135 -9.51 2.76 -14.08
N LEU A 136 -10.41 2.13 -14.85
CA LEU A 136 -10.03 1.33 -16.01
C LEU A 136 -9.35 2.17 -17.09
N ARG A 137 -9.79 3.42 -17.29
CA ARG A 137 -9.17 4.34 -18.24
C ARG A 137 -7.80 4.82 -17.77
N ALA A 138 -7.62 5.05 -16.47
CA ALA A 138 -6.33 5.42 -15.91
C ALA A 138 -5.30 4.27 -15.96
N LEU A 139 -5.77 3.01 -15.84
CA LEU A 139 -4.98 1.80 -16.01
C LEU A 139 -4.83 1.43 -17.49
N ASP A 140 -4.37 2.37 -18.30
CA ASP A 140 -4.06 2.16 -19.72
C ASP A 140 -2.91 1.16 -19.95
N ALA A 141 -2.70 0.74 -21.20
CA ALA A 141 -1.67 -0.25 -21.53
C ALA A 141 -0.26 0.14 -21.06
N PRO A 142 0.23 1.39 -21.27
CA PRO A 142 1.52 1.82 -20.72
C PRO A 142 1.63 1.69 -19.19
N THR A 143 0.57 2.02 -18.46
CA THR A 143 0.53 1.89 -17.00
C THR A 143 0.59 0.43 -16.58
N ARG A 144 -0.21 -0.43 -17.23
CA ARG A 144 -0.22 -1.87 -16.95
C ARG A 144 1.14 -2.51 -17.19
N GLU A 145 1.81 -2.18 -18.30
CA GLU A 145 3.17 -2.66 -18.58
C GLU A 145 4.18 -2.18 -17.54
N ALA A 146 4.10 -0.92 -17.12
CA ALA A 146 4.96 -0.40 -16.06
C ALA A 146 4.76 -1.15 -14.73
N LEU A 147 3.52 -1.47 -14.36
CA LEU A 147 3.21 -2.24 -13.15
C LEU A 147 3.65 -3.70 -13.28
N LEU A 148 3.45 -4.35 -14.44
CA LEU A 148 3.92 -5.71 -14.72
C LEU A 148 5.44 -5.84 -14.64
N ALA A 149 6.19 -4.82 -15.06
CA ALA A 149 7.64 -4.78 -14.95
C ALA A 149 8.17 -4.86 -13.50
N ARG A 150 7.28 -4.74 -12.49
CA ARG A 150 7.58 -4.92 -11.06
C ARG A 150 7.32 -6.34 -10.56
N HIS A 151 7.09 -7.29 -11.47
CA HIS A 151 6.95 -8.72 -11.20
C HIS A 151 5.84 -9.06 -10.19
N GLY A 152 4.76 -8.28 -10.15
CA GLY A 152 3.64 -8.54 -9.24
C GLY A 152 4.00 -8.38 -7.77
N ARG A 153 4.97 -7.51 -7.43
CA ARG A 153 5.34 -7.23 -6.04
C ARG A 153 4.94 -5.85 -5.55
N CYS A 154 4.31 -5.02 -6.39
CA CYS A 154 3.86 -3.69 -5.98
C CYS A 154 2.40 -3.68 -5.54
N ASP A 155 2.07 -2.74 -4.67
CA ASP A 155 0.70 -2.40 -4.30
C ASP A 155 0.39 -0.95 -4.65
N LEU A 156 -0.88 -0.69 -4.93
CA LEU A 156 -1.41 0.63 -5.19
C LEU A 156 -2.61 0.84 -4.28
N THR A 157 -2.70 1.99 -3.64
CA THR A 157 -3.86 2.32 -2.81
C THR A 157 -4.12 3.82 -2.79
N THR A 158 -5.39 4.23 -2.74
CA THR A 158 -5.74 5.61 -2.38
C THR A 158 -5.48 5.78 -0.88
N SER A 159 -4.37 6.43 -0.52
CA SER A 159 -3.97 6.61 0.88
C SER A 159 -4.81 7.65 1.62
N SER A 160 -5.31 8.64 0.87
CA SER A 160 -6.21 9.70 1.31
C SER A 160 -6.91 10.29 0.08
N PRO A 161 -8.03 11.02 0.23
CA PRO A 161 -8.69 11.65 -0.91
C PRO A 161 -7.72 12.49 -1.74
N GLY A 162 -7.66 12.22 -3.06
CA GLY A 162 -6.76 12.92 -3.98
C GLY A 162 -5.28 12.52 -3.89
N THR A 163 -4.93 11.47 -3.14
CA THR A 163 -3.55 10.97 -3.03
C THR A 163 -3.48 9.47 -3.30
N LEU A 164 -2.59 9.10 -4.21
CA LEU A 164 -2.32 7.73 -4.58
C LEU A 164 -0.97 7.27 -4.01
N ARG A 165 -0.94 6.10 -3.38
CA ARG A 165 0.28 5.45 -2.87
C ARG A 165 0.64 4.26 -3.74
N LEU A 166 1.82 4.28 -4.34
CA LEU A 166 2.45 3.11 -4.96
C LEU A 166 3.56 2.59 -4.02
N GLY A 167 3.41 1.37 -3.52
CA GLY A 167 4.42 0.72 -2.69
C GLY A 167 5.15 -0.41 -3.41
N GLU A 168 6.41 -0.60 -3.05
CA GLU A 168 7.24 -1.70 -3.54
C GLU A 168 8.13 -2.26 -2.40
N PRO A 169 8.28 -3.58 -2.26
CA PRO A 169 9.14 -4.20 -1.27
C PRO A 169 10.61 -3.82 -1.43
N GLY A 170 11.31 -3.60 -0.32
CA GLY A 170 12.68 -3.11 -0.27
C GLY A 170 12.78 -1.60 -0.24
N TRP A 171 13.81 -1.08 0.45
CA TRP A 171 14.18 0.34 0.35
C TRP A 171 14.87 0.59 -1.00
N ALA A 172 14.25 1.37 -1.87
CA ALA A 172 14.79 1.80 -3.15
C ALA A 172 15.80 2.93 -2.92
N THR A 173 16.95 2.59 -2.32
CA THR A 173 18.03 3.53 -2.06
C THR A 173 18.84 3.86 -3.32
N ASP A 174 18.69 3.05 -4.38
CA ASP A 174 19.30 3.33 -5.67
C ASP A 174 18.43 4.27 -6.52
N LEU A 175 19.08 5.25 -7.15
CA LEU A 175 18.38 6.32 -7.87
C LEU A 175 17.56 5.79 -9.06
N VAL A 176 18.02 4.72 -9.72
CA VAL A 176 17.37 4.20 -10.93
C VAL A 176 16.05 3.53 -10.57
N ARG A 177 16.02 2.69 -9.54
CA ARG A 177 14.79 2.06 -9.04
C ARG A 177 13.82 3.08 -8.48
N ALA A 178 14.31 4.00 -7.64
CA ALA A 178 13.47 5.07 -7.11
C ALA A 178 12.87 5.94 -8.21
N ARG A 179 13.65 6.33 -9.22
CA ARG A 179 13.15 7.05 -10.39
C ARG A 179 12.05 6.29 -11.10
N ARG A 180 12.23 5.00 -11.37
CA ARG A 180 11.20 4.17 -12.00
C ARG A 180 9.91 4.13 -11.17
N LEU A 181 10.03 3.93 -9.85
CA LEU A 181 8.90 3.94 -8.91
C LEU A 181 8.13 5.28 -8.95
N VAL A 182 8.85 6.38 -8.81
CA VAL A 182 8.29 7.73 -8.84
C VAL A 182 7.66 8.07 -10.18
N THR A 183 8.34 7.78 -11.30
CA THR A 183 7.80 8.04 -12.65
C THR A 183 6.52 7.25 -12.89
N THR A 184 6.42 6.00 -12.45
CA THR A 184 5.17 5.23 -12.55
C THR A 184 4.07 5.85 -11.69
N ALA A 185 4.35 6.20 -10.42
CA ALA A 185 3.35 6.79 -9.53
C ALA A 185 2.84 8.16 -10.06
N VAL A 186 3.75 9.05 -10.48
CA VAL A 186 3.42 10.36 -11.06
C VAL A 186 2.67 10.20 -12.39
N GLY A 187 3.11 9.27 -13.25
CA GLY A 187 2.45 8.97 -14.51
C GLY A 187 1.02 8.46 -14.32
N LEU A 188 0.77 7.70 -13.26
CA LEU A 188 -0.57 7.22 -12.91
C LEU A 188 -1.44 8.33 -12.29
N GLY A 189 -0.89 9.16 -11.41
CA GLY A 189 -1.58 10.35 -10.89
C GLY A 189 -2.03 11.30 -12.00
N THR A 190 -1.19 11.51 -13.03
CA THR A 190 -1.58 12.28 -14.23
C THR A 190 -2.72 11.61 -14.99
N ARG A 191 -2.65 10.30 -15.23
CA ARG A 191 -3.69 9.55 -15.96
C ARG A 191 -5.02 9.54 -15.24
N LEU A 192 -5.02 9.45 -13.91
CA LEU A 192 -6.24 9.54 -13.11
C LEU A 192 -6.94 10.89 -13.30
N ARG A 193 -6.20 12.01 -13.26
CA ARG A 193 -6.78 13.33 -13.56
C ARG A 193 -7.36 13.40 -14.97
N MET A 194 -6.59 12.95 -15.96
CA MET A 194 -7.04 13.00 -17.36
C MET A 194 -8.29 12.14 -17.58
N ALA A 195 -8.33 10.93 -17.02
CA ALA A 195 -9.47 10.04 -17.09
C ALA A 195 -10.71 10.66 -16.44
N HIS A 196 -10.57 11.25 -15.25
CA HIS A 196 -11.64 11.97 -14.56
C HIS A 196 -12.20 13.13 -15.40
N GLU A 197 -11.31 14.01 -15.88
CA GLU A 197 -11.71 15.16 -16.72
C GLU A 197 -12.42 14.74 -18.02
N GLU A 198 -11.97 13.65 -18.64
CA GLU A 198 -12.57 13.12 -19.86
C GLU A 198 -13.95 12.53 -19.61
N VAL A 199 -14.10 11.74 -18.57
CA VAL A 199 -15.38 11.18 -18.13
C VAL A 199 -16.36 12.31 -17.81
N ASP A 200 -15.94 13.33 -17.07
CA ASP A 200 -16.79 14.49 -16.74
C ASP A 200 -17.15 15.35 -17.94
N ARG A 201 -16.24 15.47 -18.91
CA ARG A 201 -16.53 16.17 -20.18
C ARG A 201 -17.55 15.39 -21.00
N ALA A 202 -17.43 14.07 -21.09
CA ALA A 202 -18.35 13.21 -21.81
C ALA A 202 -19.77 13.23 -21.20
N SER A 203 -19.88 13.26 -19.87
CA SER A 203 -21.17 13.44 -19.18
C SER A 203 -21.84 14.76 -19.53
N ARG A 204 -21.10 15.87 -19.46
CA ARG A 204 -21.62 17.21 -19.80
C ARG A 204 -22.09 17.32 -21.26
N GLN A 205 -21.37 16.69 -22.20
CA GLN A 205 -21.77 16.67 -23.61
C GLN A 205 -23.07 15.90 -23.85
N THR A 206 -23.27 14.79 -23.13
CA THR A 206 -24.48 13.97 -23.24
C THR A 206 -25.70 14.71 -22.68
N SER A 207 -25.51 15.48 -21.62
CA SER A 207 -26.52 16.32 -20.97
C SER A 207 -27.01 17.47 -21.85
N ALA A 208 -26.09 18.18 -22.50
CA ALA A 208 -26.41 19.36 -23.31
C ALA A 208 -27.34 19.09 -24.51
N TYR A 209 -27.46 17.83 -24.96
CA TYR A 209 -28.35 17.45 -26.06
C TYR A 209 -29.74 16.98 -25.60
N ARG A 210 -29.94 16.74 -24.30
CA ARG A 210 -31.24 16.39 -23.72
C ARG A 210 -31.65 17.47 -22.72
N ASP A 211 -32.65 18.27 -23.05
CA ASP A 211 -33.44 19.06 -22.08
C ASP A 211 -34.23 18.18 -21.07
N ALA A 212 -33.82 16.91 -20.90
CA ALA A 212 -34.41 15.99 -19.94
C ALA A 212 -33.68 16.14 -18.59
N PRO A 213 -34.42 16.24 -17.47
CA PRO A 213 -33.84 16.27 -16.13
C PRO A 213 -33.14 14.94 -15.86
N GLY A 214 -31.83 14.84 -16.10
CA GLY A 214 -31.18 13.53 -16.11
C GLY A 214 -29.68 13.47 -15.82
N ASP A 215 -28.98 14.60 -15.64
CA ASP A 215 -27.53 14.58 -15.40
C ASP A 215 -27.14 14.08 -14.00
N GLY A 216 -28.10 14.08 -13.06
CA GLY A 216 -27.92 13.47 -11.74
C GLY A 216 -27.52 11.99 -11.82
N GLY A 217 -28.01 11.25 -12.82
CA GLY A 217 -27.86 9.80 -12.85
C GLY A 217 -26.43 9.30 -13.08
N ALA A 218 -25.54 10.05 -13.74
CA ALA A 218 -24.15 9.61 -13.93
C ALA A 218 -23.31 9.84 -12.68
N ALA A 219 -23.35 11.06 -12.13
CA ALA A 219 -22.64 11.41 -10.91
C ALA A 219 -23.16 10.60 -9.70
N GLU A 220 -24.47 10.42 -9.58
CA GLU A 220 -25.09 9.62 -8.53
C GLU A 220 -24.71 8.13 -8.63
N ARG A 221 -24.66 7.56 -9.84
CA ARG A 221 -24.16 6.18 -10.03
C ARG A 221 -22.70 6.03 -9.61
N ARG A 222 -21.84 6.99 -9.94
CA ARG A 222 -20.43 6.97 -9.52
C ARG A 222 -20.27 7.12 -8.01
N ALA A 223 -21.05 8.01 -7.40
CA ALA A 223 -21.08 8.15 -5.95
C ALA A 223 -21.54 6.84 -5.28
N ALA A 224 -22.58 6.21 -5.81
CA ALA A 224 -23.08 4.92 -5.33
C ALA A 224 -22.04 3.78 -5.51
N GLU A 225 -21.31 3.74 -6.63
CA GLU A 225 -20.19 2.80 -6.83
C GLU A 225 -19.10 3.00 -5.77
N LEU A 226 -18.73 4.25 -5.50
CA LEU A 226 -17.71 4.59 -4.52
C LEU A 226 -18.15 4.22 -3.09
N GLU A 227 -19.41 4.48 -2.73
CA GLU A 227 -19.98 4.08 -1.44
C GLU A 227 -20.05 2.56 -1.29
N ALA A 228 -20.47 1.84 -2.34
CA ALA A 228 -20.51 0.39 -2.36
C ALA A 228 -19.10 -0.20 -2.16
N LEU A 229 -18.09 0.34 -2.85
CA LEU A 229 -16.70 -0.11 -2.69
C LEU A 229 -16.19 0.14 -1.27
N LYS A 230 -16.45 1.33 -0.71
CA LYS A 230 -16.07 1.67 0.68
C LYS A 230 -16.71 0.72 1.68
N ALA A 231 -18.00 0.39 1.52
CA ALA A 231 -18.69 -0.56 2.38
C ALA A 231 -18.06 -1.96 2.33
N VAL A 232 -17.69 -2.46 1.15
CA VAL A 232 -17.00 -3.75 0.99
C VAL A 232 -15.63 -3.74 1.67
N LYS A 233 -14.85 -2.66 1.50
CA LYS A 233 -13.53 -2.50 2.15
C LYS A 233 -13.65 -2.44 3.67
N GLU A 234 -14.65 -1.74 4.20
CA GLU A 234 -14.90 -1.66 5.64
C GLU A 234 -15.26 -3.03 6.23
N GLN A 235 -16.15 -3.77 5.56
CA GLN A 235 -16.50 -5.14 5.97
C GLN A 235 -15.27 -6.05 6.00
N ARG A 236 -14.37 -5.93 5.01
CA ARG A 236 -13.10 -6.68 4.98
C ARG A 236 -12.19 -6.29 6.14
N ALA A 237 -12.01 -5.00 6.40
CA ALA A 237 -11.17 -4.51 7.49
C ALA A 237 -11.67 -5.01 8.86
N ILE A 238 -12.99 -5.10 9.06
CA ILE A 238 -13.58 -5.70 10.27
C ILE A 238 -13.26 -7.20 10.34
N GLY A 239 -13.39 -7.93 9.23
CA GLY A 239 -13.08 -9.36 9.15
C GLY A 239 -11.62 -9.68 9.50
N GLU A 240 -10.68 -8.91 8.95
CA GLU A 240 -9.24 -9.06 9.21
C GLU A 240 -8.89 -8.82 10.69
N LYS A 241 -9.46 -7.78 11.30
CA LYS A 241 -9.28 -7.50 12.74
C LYS A 241 -9.79 -8.64 13.62
N ARG A 242 -10.97 -9.19 13.30
CA ARG A 242 -11.55 -10.33 14.05
C ARG A 242 -10.68 -11.58 13.94
N MET A 243 -10.18 -11.89 12.76
CA MET A 243 -9.30 -13.05 12.55
C MET A 243 -7.99 -12.93 13.33
N GLY A 244 -7.39 -11.74 13.36
CA GLY A 244 -6.19 -11.47 14.18
C GLY A 244 -6.43 -11.70 15.68
N LEU A 245 -7.59 -11.29 16.20
CA LEU A 245 -7.96 -11.50 17.60
C LEU A 245 -8.17 -12.99 17.92
N VAL A 246 -8.80 -13.75 17.02
CA VAL A 246 -8.99 -15.20 17.17
C VAL A 246 -7.63 -15.93 17.22
N ILE A 247 -6.71 -15.60 16.30
CA ILE A 247 -5.36 -16.19 16.30
C ILE A 247 -4.63 -15.89 17.61
N LEU A 248 -4.71 -14.65 18.10
CA LEU A 248 -4.09 -14.27 19.37
C LEU A 248 -4.69 -15.05 20.56
N ALA A 249 -6.01 -15.22 20.59
CA ALA A 249 -6.68 -16.00 21.63
C ALA A 249 -6.27 -17.48 21.62
N VAL A 250 -6.12 -18.09 20.42
CA VAL A 250 -5.64 -19.47 20.27
C VAL A 250 -4.20 -19.60 20.77
N ILE A 251 -3.30 -18.69 20.39
CA ILE A 251 -1.91 -18.69 20.86
C ILE A 251 -1.85 -18.60 22.39
N PHE A 252 -2.63 -17.67 22.97
CA PHE A 252 -2.66 -17.50 24.43
C PHE A 252 -3.22 -18.75 25.13
N GLY A 253 -4.26 -19.37 24.59
CA GLY A 253 -4.84 -20.62 25.11
C GLY A 253 -3.87 -21.80 25.06
N VAL A 254 -3.06 -21.91 24.00
CA VAL A 254 -2.01 -22.95 23.91
C VAL A 254 -0.90 -22.68 24.93
N LEU A 255 -0.45 -21.43 25.06
CA LEU A 255 0.59 -21.04 26.02
C LEU A 255 0.16 -21.33 27.47
N THR A 256 -1.06 -20.95 27.86
CA THR A 256 -1.57 -21.23 29.22
C THR A 256 -1.67 -22.72 29.50
N LEU A 257 -2.09 -23.52 28.52
CA LEU A 257 -2.15 -24.99 28.64
C LEU A 257 -0.75 -25.59 28.83
N THR A 258 0.24 -25.14 28.06
CA THR A 258 1.63 -25.61 28.18
C THR A 258 2.28 -25.22 29.51
N CYS A 259 2.03 -23.99 30.00
CA CYS A 259 2.50 -23.56 31.32
C CYS A 259 1.86 -24.37 32.44
N ALA A 260 0.56 -24.64 32.37
CA ALA A 260 -0.14 -25.46 33.37
C ALA A 260 0.42 -26.89 33.43
N HIS A 261 0.72 -27.48 32.26
CA HIS A 261 1.33 -28.81 32.18
C HIS A 261 2.77 -28.85 32.73
N ALA A 262 3.58 -27.82 32.48
CA ALA A 262 4.94 -27.73 33.01
C ALA A 262 4.96 -27.60 34.54
N VAL A 263 4.05 -26.82 35.12
CA VAL A 263 3.88 -26.69 36.58
C VAL A 263 3.45 -28.03 37.19
N PHE A 264 2.56 -28.77 36.54
CA PHE A 264 2.10 -30.07 37.01
C PHE A 264 3.23 -31.12 37.03
N LEU A 265 4.12 -31.12 36.03
CA LEU A 265 5.24 -32.07 35.95
C LEU A 265 6.45 -31.69 36.82
N GLY A 266 6.67 -30.40 37.10
CA GLY A 266 7.81 -29.92 37.88
C GLY A 266 7.62 -29.92 39.41
N GLY A 267 6.41 -30.23 39.89
CA GLY A 267 6.07 -30.23 41.32
C GLY A 267 6.12 -31.60 42.01
N GLY A 268 6.73 -32.60 41.37
CA GLY A 268 6.89 -33.97 41.90
C GLY A 268 8.28 -34.25 42.46
#